data_AF-A0A7X0IGH4-F1
#
_entry.id   AF-A0A7X0IGH4-F1
#
_cell.length_a   1.000
_cell.length_b   1.000
_cell.length_c   1.000
_cell.angle_alpha   90.00
_cell.angle_beta   90.00
_cell.angle_gamma   90.00
#
_symmetry.space_group_name_H-M   'P 1'
#
loop_
_entity.id
_entity.type
_entity.pdbx_description
1 polymer ?
#
loop_
_entity_poly.entity_id
_entity_poly.type
_entity_poly.pdbx_seq_one_letter_code
_entity_poly.pdbx_strand_id
1 'polypeptide(L)'
;MTSSPAGYSVIDVETTGLRASWHDRVIEIGVVHTDLDGRVTGEWSTLVNPERDLGPQRIHGISAADIRHAPTFKEIAGAVAGLLRGRVPVGHNLSFDTGFLDAEFTRIGVTTPLLGVVGVCTMAEAQRFLPHAPRNLAGCCAIADIPLDGHHDALIDAHAAAALLRHYLDLSRPHSPWPAALTSCAAAEWPPYAGGDAPWVRRGVSAERQHHFLARILDRVPQAAQPVQATTYLALLDQVLLDHHISASEADALVDLATTLGLCRAELDRLHRDYLLTLAQAALADGVVTSEERHELDLIAGLLHLPASATDEALTETATRTPSASPRFALREGDLVVFTGEMTEGRETWENRARQAGYVPHANVTKKVRLVIAADPDSLSGKARKARAYGIPIVTPEAFTRLLI
;
A
#
# COMPACT_ATOMS: atom_id res chain seq x y z
N MET A 1 8.64 34.72 -26.47
CA MET A 1 9.92 34.62 -25.72
C MET A 1 10.19 33.15 -25.52
N THR A 2 11.20 32.58 -26.19
CA THR A 2 11.58 31.17 -25.98
C THR A 2 12.19 31.06 -24.59
N SER A 3 11.54 30.33 -23.69
CA SER A 3 12.10 30.06 -22.35
C SER A 3 13.42 29.31 -22.50
N SER A 4 14.43 29.63 -21.69
CA SER A 4 15.67 28.85 -21.66
C SER A 4 15.37 27.43 -21.15
N PRO A 5 15.94 26.38 -21.75
CA PRO A 5 15.68 25.01 -21.34
C PRO A 5 16.07 24.82 -19.87
N ALA A 6 15.12 24.33 -19.07
CA ALA A 6 15.29 24.22 -17.61
C ALA A 6 16.18 23.03 -17.18
N GLY A 7 16.64 22.22 -18.15
CA GLY A 7 17.41 21.01 -17.94
C GLY A 7 16.58 19.76 -18.19
N TYR A 8 16.77 18.74 -17.35
CA TYR A 8 16.13 17.43 -17.51
C TYR A 8 15.19 17.13 -16.34
N SER A 9 14.22 16.27 -16.61
CA SER A 9 13.32 15.69 -15.61
C SER A 9 13.43 14.18 -15.75
N VAL A 10 14.18 13.56 -14.85
CA VAL A 10 14.43 12.12 -14.84
C VAL A 10 13.32 11.45 -14.06
N ILE A 11 12.64 10.49 -14.67
CA ILE A 11 11.38 9.92 -14.21
C ILE A 11 11.53 8.41 -14.13
N ASP A 12 10.96 7.85 -13.08
CA ASP A 12 10.69 6.43 -12.97
C ASP A 12 9.31 6.24 -12.33
N VAL A 13 8.61 5.16 -12.69
CA VAL A 13 7.29 4.83 -12.14
C VAL A 13 7.22 3.36 -11.74
N GLU A 14 6.63 3.11 -10.57
CA GLU A 14 6.15 1.79 -10.22
C GLU A 14 4.69 1.64 -10.61
N THR A 15 4.29 0.44 -11.00
CA THR A 15 2.98 0.19 -11.60
C THR A 15 2.33 -1.10 -11.09
N THR A 16 1.01 -1.19 -11.21
CA THR A 16 0.26 -2.41 -10.84
C THR A 16 0.54 -3.61 -11.75
N GLY A 17 1.28 -3.40 -12.84
CA GLY A 17 1.50 -4.36 -13.91
C GLY A 17 2.24 -3.74 -15.10
N LEU A 18 2.43 -4.50 -16.18
CA LEU A 18 3.37 -4.12 -17.24
C LEU A 18 2.74 -3.33 -18.39
N ARG A 19 1.41 -3.15 -18.43
CA ARG A 19 0.72 -2.59 -19.62
C ARG A 19 -0.37 -1.59 -19.23
N ALA A 20 -0.09 -0.31 -19.47
CA ALA A 20 -1.09 0.76 -19.31
C ALA A 20 -2.37 0.51 -20.16
N SER A 21 -2.24 -0.12 -21.32
CA SER A 21 -3.36 -0.50 -22.19
C SER A 21 -4.27 -1.60 -21.61
N TRP A 22 -3.80 -2.34 -20.61
CA TRP A 22 -4.55 -3.41 -19.92
C TRP A 22 -5.10 -2.93 -18.57
N HIS A 23 -5.34 -1.62 -18.47
CA HIS A 23 -5.81 -0.91 -17.28
C HIS A 23 -4.80 -0.81 -16.13
N ASP A 24 -3.56 -1.28 -16.28
CA ASP A 24 -2.54 -1.09 -15.24
C ASP A 24 -2.34 0.40 -14.96
N ARG A 25 -2.02 0.69 -13.69
CA ARG A 25 -1.99 2.04 -13.13
C ARG A 25 -0.64 2.32 -12.50
N VAL A 26 -0.30 3.60 -12.44
CA VAL A 26 0.85 4.09 -11.67
C VAL A 26 0.54 3.98 -10.17
N ILE A 27 1.49 3.49 -9.39
CA ILE A 27 1.40 3.35 -7.93
C ILE A 27 2.48 4.13 -7.18
N GLU A 28 3.53 4.54 -7.86
CA GLU A 28 4.52 5.50 -7.37
C GLU A 28 5.13 6.25 -8.54
N ILE A 29 5.52 7.50 -8.30
CA ILE A 29 6.28 8.32 -9.24
C ILE A 29 7.50 8.87 -8.52
N GLY A 30 8.67 8.68 -9.10
CA GLY A 30 9.92 9.36 -8.75
C GLY A 30 10.31 10.35 -9.84
N VAL A 31 10.69 11.58 -9.46
CA VAL A 31 11.20 12.60 -10.37
C VAL A 31 12.44 13.26 -9.79
N VAL A 32 13.53 13.28 -10.56
CA VAL A 32 14.77 13.98 -10.24
C VAL A 32 15.02 15.05 -11.30
N HIS A 33 15.09 16.31 -10.87
CA HIS A 33 15.43 17.42 -11.75
C HIS A 33 16.92 17.60 -11.82
N THR A 34 17.43 17.82 -13.03
CA THR A 34 18.83 18.20 -13.23
C THR A 34 18.96 19.48 -14.04
N ASP A 35 20.09 20.18 -13.88
CA ASP A 35 20.49 21.27 -14.76
C ASP A 35 20.99 20.73 -16.13
N LEU A 36 21.42 21.62 -17.02
CA LEU A 36 21.93 21.24 -18.35
C LEU A 36 23.22 20.42 -18.31
N ASP A 37 23.95 20.46 -17.20
CA ASP A 37 25.16 19.68 -16.95
C ASP A 37 24.86 18.35 -16.25
N GLY A 38 23.59 18.04 -15.96
CA GLY A 38 23.19 16.83 -15.25
C GLY A 38 23.42 16.89 -13.73
N ARG A 39 23.64 18.06 -13.13
CA ARG A 39 23.66 18.19 -11.65
C ARG A 39 22.23 18.16 -11.11
N VAL A 40 21.99 17.38 -10.06
CA VAL A 40 20.68 17.35 -9.39
C VAL A 40 20.36 18.72 -8.80
N THR A 41 19.14 19.20 -9.05
CA THR A 41 18.63 20.51 -8.61
C THR A 41 17.37 20.38 -7.75
N GLY A 42 16.76 19.20 -7.72
CA GLY A 42 15.58 18.92 -6.92
C GLY A 42 15.12 17.48 -7.14
N GLU A 43 14.30 17.01 -6.23
CA GLU A 43 13.69 15.69 -6.28
C GLU A 43 12.24 15.75 -5.79
N TRP A 44 11.46 14.78 -6.24
CA TRP A 44 10.06 14.65 -5.90
C TRP A 44 9.66 13.19 -5.97
N SER A 45 8.91 12.72 -4.98
CA SER A 45 8.27 11.41 -5.07
C SER A 45 6.95 11.37 -4.33
N THR A 46 6.04 10.55 -4.84
CA THR A 46 4.81 10.20 -4.12
C THR A 46 4.31 8.83 -4.55
N LEU A 47 3.77 8.10 -3.59
CA LEU A 47 2.82 7.03 -3.83
C LEU A 47 1.57 7.60 -4.50
N VAL A 48 0.93 6.75 -5.31
CA VAL A 48 -0.28 7.05 -6.05
C VAL A 48 -1.31 5.96 -5.78
N ASN A 49 -2.50 6.34 -5.34
CA ASN A 49 -3.59 5.39 -5.17
C ASN A 49 -4.19 5.05 -6.55
N PRO A 50 -4.06 3.80 -7.04
CA PRO A 50 -4.54 3.41 -8.36
C PRO A 50 -6.04 3.05 -8.35
N GLU A 51 -6.68 3.10 -7.18
CA GLU A 51 -8.07 2.69 -6.91
C GLU A 51 -8.40 1.23 -7.31
N ARG A 52 -7.38 0.39 -7.39
CA ARG A 52 -7.44 -1.02 -7.77
C ARG A 52 -6.42 -1.87 -7.01
N ASP A 53 -6.42 -3.16 -7.33
CA ASP A 53 -5.40 -4.10 -6.85
C ASP A 53 -4.00 -3.70 -7.32
N LEU A 54 -3.02 -3.79 -6.40
CA LEU A 54 -1.64 -3.37 -6.59
C LEU A 54 -0.83 -4.32 -7.49
N GLY A 55 -1.34 -5.52 -7.79
CA GLY A 55 -0.54 -6.52 -8.49
C GLY A 55 0.53 -7.14 -7.58
N PRO A 56 1.67 -7.62 -8.13
CA PRO A 56 2.65 -8.39 -7.40
C PRO A 56 3.50 -7.54 -6.45
N GLN A 57 2.99 -7.27 -5.25
CA GLN A 57 3.65 -6.40 -4.24
C GLN A 57 5.07 -6.80 -3.87
N ARG A 58 5.43 -8.09 -4.00
CA ARG A 58 6.81 -8.57 -3.80
C ARG A 58 7.85 -7.94 -4.73
N ILE A 59 7.42 -7.39 -5.86
CA ILE A 59 8.30 -6.78 -6.87
C ILE A 59 8.65 -5.36 -6.45
N HIS A 60 7.64 -4.56 -6.15
CA HIS A 60 7.80 -3.13 -5.87
C HIS A 60 7.81 -2.79 -4.37
N GLY A 61 7.47 -3.72 -3.47
CA GLY A 61 7.53 -3.51 -2.01
C GLY A 61 6.51 -2.51 -1.43
N ILE A 62 5.48 -2.13 -2.19
CA ILE A 62 4.44 -1.19 -1.75
C ILE A 62 3.21 -2.00 -1.29
N SER A 63 2.77 -1.78 -0.05
CA SER A 63 1.58 -2.44 0.49
C SER A 63 0.29 -1.66 0.21
N ALA A 64 -0.87 -2.31 0.31
CA ALA A 64 -2.14 -1.58 0.20
C ALA A 64 -2.34 -0.58 1.36
N ALA A 65 -1.71 -0.81 2.52
CA ALA A 65 -1.70 0.13 3.63
C ALA A 65 -0.95 1.43 3.30
N ASP A 66 0.17 1.34 2.55
CA ASP A 66 0.95 2.51 2.12
C ASP A 66 0.14 3.43 1.19
N ILE A 67 -0.58 2.86 0.22
CA ILE A 67 -1.30 3.63 -0.80
C ILE A 67 -2.70 4.07 -0.39
N ARG A 68 -3.26 3.53 0.70
CA ARG A 68 -4.65 3.80 1.13
C ARG A 68 -4.95 5.30 1.25
N HIS A 69 -4.00 6.05 1.79
CA HIS A 69 -4.10 7.50 1.97
C HIS A 69 -3.25 8.28 0.96
N ALA A 70 -2.64 7.60 -0.01
CA ALA A 70 -1.94 8.25 -1.09
C ALA A 70 -2.94 8.98 -2.01
N PRO A 71 -2.53 10.10 -2.61
CA PRO A 71 -3.38 10.80 -3.55
C PRO A 71 -3.60 9.97 -4.82
N THR A 72 -4.74 10.15 -5.47
CA THR A 72 -4.98 9.65 -6.82
C THR A 72 -4.17 10.45 -7.84
N PHE A 73 -3.92 9.87 -9.02
CA PHE A 73 -3.22 10.61 -10.08
C PHE A 73 -3.89 11.95 -10.42
N LYS A 74 -5.23 11.98 -10.42
CA LYS A 74 -6.01 13.21 -10.71
C LYS A 74 -5.64 14.35 -9.76
N GLU A 75 -5.37 14.05 -8.50
CA GLU A 75 -5.05 15.03 -7.46
C GLU A 75 -3.62 15.59 -7.58
N ILE A 76 -2.69 14.81 -8.14
CA ILE A 76 -1.29 15.20 -8.34
C ILE A 76 -0.94 15.60 -9.77
N ALA A 77 -1.86 15.48 -10.73
CA ALA A 77 -1.61 15.70 -12.16
C ALA A 77 -1.00 17.08 -12.46
N GLY A 78 -1.45 18.13 -11.76
CA GLY A 78 -0.89 19.48 -11.89
C GLY A 78 0.55 19.59 -11.40
N ALA A 79 0.88 18.92 -10.29
CA ALA A 79 2.25 18.87 -9.77
C ALA A 79 3.17 18.11 -10.74
N VAL A 80 2.75 16.93 -11.21
CA VAL A 80 3.52 16.13 -12.20
C VAL A 80 3.74 16.93 -13.48
N ALA A 81 2.71 17.59 -14.02
CA ALA A 81 2.87 18.45 -15.19
C ALA A 81 3.83 19.62 -14.95
N GLY A 82 3.79 20.23 -13.77
CA GLY A 82 4.74 21.27 -13.36
C GLY A 82 6.18 20.78 -13.33
N LEU A 83 6.40 19.55 -12.86
CA LEU A 83 7.72 18.90 -12.84
C LEU A 83 8.25 18.54 -14.24
N LEU A 84 7.38 18.36 -15.24
CA LEU A 84 7.76 18.02 -16.62
C LEU A 84 7.88 19.25 -17.52
N ARG A 85 7.21 20.35 -17.17
CA ARG A 85 7.13 21.57 -17.97
C ARG A 85 8.52 22.15 -18.28
N GLY A 86 8.82 22.36 -19.57
CA GLY A 86 10.05 23.00 -20.02
C GLY A 86 11.33 22.18 -19.83
N ARG A 87 11.22 20.91 -19.41
CA ARG A 87 12.33 19.99 -19.17
C ARG A 87 12.26 18.80 -20.12
N VAL A 88 13.41 18.23 -20.45
CA VAL A 88 13.46 17.00 -21.26
C VAL A 88 13.16 15.80 -20.37
N PRO A 89 12.13 14.97 -20.67
CA PRO A 89 11.90 13.72 -19.98
C PRO A 89 13.06 12.76 -20.19
N VAL A 90 13.55 12.15 -19.12
CA VAL A 90 14.63 11.16 -19.13
C VAL A 90 14.21 9.97 -18.29
N GLY A 91 14.60 8.76 -18.68
CA GLY A 91 14.25 7.55 -17.92
C GLY A 91 15.06 6.35 -18.42
N HIS A 92 15.14 5.30 -17.61
CA HIS A 92 15.78 4.06 -18.01
C HIS A 92 14.70 3.09 -18.48
N ASN A 93 14.53 2.96 -19.80
CA ASN A 93 13.31 2.43 -20.45
C ASN A 93 12.15 3.45 -20.52
N LEU A 94 12.47 4.72 -20.79
CA LEU A 94 11.54 5.86 -20.79
C LEU A 94 10.19 5.66 -21.49
N SER A 95 10.10 4.82 -22.53
CA SER A 95 8.82 4.52 -23.20
C SER A 95 7.80 3.86 -22.27
N PHE A 96 8.27 3.10 -21.27
CA PHE A 96 7.43 2.53 -20.23
C PHE A 96 6.85 3.63 -19.35
N ASP A 97 7.71 4.44 -18.74
CA ASP A 97 7.31 5.49 -17.79
C ASP A 97 6.39 6.52 -18.43
N THR A 98 6.79 7.03 -19.59
CA THR A 98 6.01 8.03 -20.34
C THR A 98 4.71 7.44 -20.87
N GLY A 99 4.68 6.16 -21.24
CA GLY A 99 3.46 5.46 -21.64
C GLY A 99 2.45 5.34 -20.50
N PHE A 100 2.92 5.08 -19.27
CA PHE A 100 2.07 5.06 -18.08
C PHE A 100 1.57 6.46 -17.69
N LEU A 101 2.45 7.46 -17.67
CA LEU A 101 2.07 8.84 -17.37
C LEU A 101 1.09 9.40 -18.40
N ASP A 102 1.32 9.18 -19.69
CA ASP A 102 0.40 9.63 -20.74
C ASP A 102 -0.97 8.95 -20.63
N ALA A 103 -1.01 7.66 -20.27
CA ALA A 103 -2.27 6.96 -20.01
C ALA A 103 -3.00 7.54 -18.79
N GLU A 104 -2.30 7.90 -17.72
CA GLU A 104 -2.91 8.54 -16.55
C GLU A 104 -3.46 9.94 -16.86
N PHE A 105 -2.72 10.77 -17.62
CA PHE A 105 -3.21 12.06 -18.09
C PHE A 105 -4.42 11.91 -19.03
N THR A 106 -4.36 10.94 -19.95
CA THR A 106 -5.47 10.66 -20.89
C THR A 106 -6.74 10.26 -20.13
N ARG A 107 -6.64 9.47 -19.06
CA ARG A 107 -7.79 9.06 -18.23
C ARG A 107 -8.52 10.23 -17.57
N ILE A 108 -7.80 11.31 -17.27
CA ILE A 108 -8.40 12.54 -16.72
C ILE A 108 -8.75 13.57 -17.81
N GLY A 109 -8.71 13.16 -19.08
CA GLY A 109 -9.09 13.99 -20.22
C GLY A 109 -8.03 15.01 -20.63
N VAL A 110 -6.77 14.78 -20.28
CA VAL A 110 -5.66 15.70 -20.57
C VAL A 110 -4.74 15.10 -21.62
N THR A 111 -4.51 15.86 -22.69
CA THR A 111 -3.50 15.55 -23.70
C THR A 111 -2.16 16.17 -23.28
N THR A 112 -1.12 15.35 -23.22
CA THR A 112 0.23 15.81 -22.86
C THR A 112 1.02 16.23 -24.09
N PRO A 113 1.77 17.34 -24.04
CA PRO A 113 2.62 17.72 -25.15
C PRO A 113 3.92 16.90 -25.10
N LEU A 114 4.26 16.23 -26.21
CA LEU A 114 5.53 15.55 -26.44
C LEU A 114 5.86 14.35 -25.53
N LEU A 115 5.08 14.05 -24.49
CA LEU A 115 5.27 12.87 -23.65
C LEU A 115 5.10 11.61 -24.51
N GLY A 116 6.06 10.68 -24.43
CA GLY A 116 6.11 9.50 -25.30
C GLY A 116 6.60 9.76 -26.74
N VAL A 117 6.88 11.02 -27.10
CA VAL A 117 7.36 11.42 -28.44
C VAL A 117 8.79 11.96 -28.39
N VAL A 118 9.12 12.79 -27.39
CA VAL A 118 10.43 13.41 -27.21
C VAL A 118 10.95 13.12 -25.81
N GLY A 119 12.18 12.62 -25.72
CA GLY A 119 12.85 12.35 -24.45
C GLY A 119 14.16 11.62 -24.65
N VAL A 120 14.85 11.33 -23.55
CA VAL A 120 16.14 10.61 -23.54
C VAL A 120 15.98 9.31 -22.78
N CYS A 121 16.13 8.19 -23.47
CA CYS A 121 16.11 6.87 -22.85
C CYS A 121 17.55 6.43 -22.54
N THR A 122 17.95 6.40 -21.28
CA THR A 122 19.34 6.05 -20.89
C THR A 122 19.70 4.62 -21.25
N MET A 123 18.72 3.71 -21.28
CA MET A 123 18.86 2.35 -21.80
C MET A 123 19.16 2.32 -23.31
N ALA A 124 18.50 3.16 -24.11
CA ALA A 124 18.74 3.22 -25.55
C ALA A 124 20.11 3.86 -25.86
N GLU A 125 20.48 4.88 -25.08
CA GLU A 125 21.77 5.57 -25.20
C GLU A 125 22.94 4.74 -24.66
N ALA A 126 22.68 3.72 -23.83
CA ALA A 126 23.73 2.83 -23.31
C ALA A 126 24.57 2.19 -24.42
N GLN A 127 23.97 1.85 -25.58
CA GLN A 127 24.74 1.31 -26.71
C GLN A 127 25.82 2.28 -27.22
N ARG A 128 25.56 3.58 -27.13
CA ARG A 128 26.46 4.64 -27.59
C ARG A 128 27.52 4.97 -26.54
N PHE A 129 27.13 5.05 -25.27
CA PHE A 129 28.01 5.57 -24.21
C PHE A 129 28.65 4.49 -23.34
N LEU A 130 28.02 3.32 -23.23
CA LEU A 130 28.49 2.17 -22.45
C LEU A 130 28.51 0.90 -23.34
N PRO A 131 29.35 0.87 -24.39
CA PRO A 131 29.43 -0.30 -25.25
C PRO A 131 29.77 -1.52 -24.40
N HIS A 132 29.04 -2.62 -24.62
CA HIS A 132 29.15 -3.90 -23.89
C HIS A 132 28.47 -3.97 -22.51
N ALA A 133 27.86 -2.89 -22.01
CA ALA A 133 27.05 -2.97 -20.80
C ALA A 133 25.77 -3.79 -21.02
N PRO A 134 25.30 -4.55 -20.01
CA PRO A 134 23.92 -5.02 -20.00
C PRO A 134 22.97 -3.82 -20.07
N ARG A 135 21.85 -3.98 -20.78
CA ARG A 135 20.91 -2.87 -21.03
C ARG A 135 19.96 -2.57 -19.86
N ASN A 136 19.97 -3.36 -18.80
CA ASN A 136 19.18 -3.07 -17.60
C ASN A 136 19.90 -2.03 -16.71
N LEU A 137 19.14 -1.40 -15.81
CA LEU A 137 19.63 -0.27 -15.02
C LEU A 137 20.84 -0.66 -14.17
N ALA A 138 20.74 -1.78 -13.45
CA ALA A 138 21.81 -2.31 -12.62
C ALA A 138 23.10 -2.56 -13.42
N GLY A 139 23.00 -3.13 -14.62
CA GLY A 139 24.15 -3.39 -15.49
C GLY A 139 24.80 -2.11 -16.01
N CYS A 140 24.01 -1.12 -16.41
CA CYS A 140 24.53 0.19 -16.82
C CYS A 140 25.21 0.90 -15.64
N CYS A 141 24.59 0.88 -14.46
CA CYS A 141 25.14 1.49 -13.25
C CYS A 141 26.46 0.83 -12.83
N ALA A 142 26.54 -0.51 -12.87
CA ALA A 142 27.76 -1.23 -12.55
C ALA A 142 28.95 -0.86 -13.45
N ILE A 143 28.71 -0.68 -14.76
CA ILE A 143 29.78 -0.27 -15.70
C ILE A 143 30.17 1.20 -15.49
N ALA A 144 29.21 2.05 -15.13
CA ALA A 144 29.44 3.47 -14.90
C ALA A 144 29.92 3.80 -13.46
N ASP A 145 30.14 2.79 -12.61
CA ASP A 145 30.50 2.91 -11.19
C ASP A 145 29.49 3.75 -10.38
N ILE A 146 28.21 3.51 -10.63
CA ILE A 146 27.08 4.17 -9.95
C ILE A 146 26.48 3.18 -8.93
N PRO A 147 26.42 3.55 -7.63
CA PRO A 147 25.74 2.74 -6.62
C PRO A 147 24.25 2.59 -6.90
N LEU A 148 23.71 1.38 -6.71
CA LEU A 148 22.29 1.09 -6.83
C LEU A 148 21.87 0.16 -5.69
N ASP A 149 21.50 0.76 -4.56
CA ASP A 149 20.93 0.07 -3.40
C ASP A 149 19.44 0.37 -3.33
N GLY A 150 18.59 -0.65 -3.18
CA GLY A 150 17.14 -0.46 -3.05
C GLY A 150 16.36 -0.30 -4.36
N HIS A 151 16.80 -0.99 -5.43
CA HIS A 151 16.07 -1.09 -6.72
C HIS A 151 14.60 -1.48 -6.53
N HIS A 152 13.71 -0.98 -7.38
CA HIS A 152 12.23 -1.02 -7.26
C HIS A 152 11.62 0.00 -6.28
N ASP A 153 12.33 1.10 -6.08
CA ASP A 153 11.86 2.36 -5.52
C ASP A 153 12.02 3.42 -6.61
N ALA A 154 10.92 4.06 -7.02
CA ALA A 154 10.92 4.94 -8.17
C ALA A 154 11.87 6.13 -8.00
N LEU A 155 12.07 6.63 -6.77
CA LEU A 155 12.98 7.75 -6.57
C LEU A 155 14.44 7.30 -6.64
N ILE A 156 14.76 6.13 -6.08
CA ILE A 156 16.10 5.55 -6.16
C ILE A 156 16.47 5.28 -7.62
N ASP A 157 15.57 4.67 -8.39
CA ASP A 157 15.80 4.34 -9.79
C ASP A 157 15.90 5.59 -10.67
N ALA A 158 15.12 6.64 -10.39
CA ALA A 158 15.25 7.94 -11.05
C ALA A 158 16.61 8.62 -10.74
N HIS A 159 17.13 8.51 -9.51
CA HIS A 159 18.47 9.01 -9.16
C HIS A 159 19.58 8.27 -9.90
N ALA A 160 19.49 6.95 -9.98
CA ALA A 160 20.45 6.14 -10.74
C ALA A 160 20.44 6.48 -12.24
N ALA A 161 19.24 6.66 -12.82
CA ALA A 161 19.09 7.13 -14.20
C ALA A 161 19.63 8.56 -14.39
N ALA A 162 19.51 9.44 -13.39
CA ALA A 162 20.07 10.79 -13.42
C ALA A 162 21.61 10.78 -13.37
N ALA A 163 22.20 9.87 -12.60
CA ALA A 163 23.64 9.65 -12.57
C ALA A 163 24.15 9.11 -13.92
N LEU A 164 23.43 8.19 -14.57
CA LEU A 164 23.75 7.73 -15.93
C LEU A 164 23.66 8.86 -16.96
N LEU A 165 22.60 9.68 -16.90
CA LEU A 165 22.45 10.87 -17.74
C LEU A 165 23.67 11.79 -17.58
N ARG A 166 24.08 12.05 -16.33
CA ARG A 166 25.24 12.87 -16.03
C ARG A 166 26.53 12.29 -16.62
N HIS A 167 26.74 10.98 -16.46
CA HIS A 167 27.88 10.27 -17.05
C HIS A 167 27.94 10.48 -18.57
N TYR A 168 26.81 10.34 -19.27
CA TYR A 168 26.73 10.52 -20.73
C TYR A 168 26.98 11.98 -21.17
N LEU A 169 26.51 12.95 -20.39
CA LEU A 169 26.77 14.37 -20.62
C LEU A 169 28.26 14.70 -20.45
N ASP A 170 28.92 14.16 -19.44
CA ASP A 170 30.35 14.38 -19.21
C ASP A 170 31.21 13.79 -20.34
N LEU A 171 30.83 12.63 -20.90
CA LEU A 171 31.45 12.04 -22.09
C LEU A 171 31.23 12.84 -23.37
N SER A 172 30.21 13.72 -23.41
CA SER A 172 29.82 14.48 -24.60
C SER A 172 30.28 15.94 -24.59
N ARG A 173 30.96 16.38 -23.53
CA ARG A 173 31.40 17.78 -23.38
C ARG A 173 32.23 18.26 -24.58
N PRO A 174 32.10 19.55 -24.98
CA PRO A 174 31.38 20.63 -24.29
C PRO A 174 29.90 20.78 -24.67
N HIS A 175 29.34 19.90 -25.51
CA HIS A 175 27.99 20.06 -26.05
C HIS A 175 27.04 18.95 -25.57
N SER A 176 25.77 19.30 -25.34
CA SER A 176 24.75 18.27 -25.08
C SER A 176 24.55 17.42 -26.34
N PRO A 177 24.40 16.08 -26.21
CA PRO A 177 24.08 15.21 -27.33
C PRO A 177 22.61 15.34 -27.79
N TRP A 178 21.75 16.03 -27.04
CA TRP A 178 20.30 16.14 -27.32
C TRP A 178 19.78 17.59 -27.46
N PRO A 179 20.38 18.44 -28.31
CA PRO A 179 19.96 19.84 -28.46
C PRO A 179 18.54 20.00 -29.02
N ALA A 180 18.09 19.06 -29.86
CA ALA A 180 16.74 19.07 -30.41
C ALA A 180 15.70 18.80 -29.32
N ALA A 181 15.95 17.85 -28.41
CA ALA A 181 15.04 17.56 -27.30
C ALA A 181 14.90 18.77 -26.37
N LEU A 182 16.03 19.40 -26.01
CA LEU A 182 16.05 20.62 -25.19
C LEU A 182 15.21 21.75 -25.82
N THR A 183 15.35 21.95 -27.14
CA THR A 183 14.61 22.99 -27.87
C THR A 183 13.11 22.69 -27.91
N SER A 184 12.73 21.47 -28.27
CA SER A 184 11.32 21.06 -28.39
C SER A 184 10.60 21.14 -27.03
N CYS A 185 11.22 20.63 -25.96
CA CYS A 185 10.61 20.63 -24.63
C CYS A 185 10.51 22.04 -24.03
N ALA A 186 11.50 22.93 -24.28
CA ALA A 186 11.44 24.32 -23.83
C ALA A 186 10.35 25.15 -24.52
N ALA A 187 9.94 24.75 -25.74
CA ALA A 187 8.87 25.37 -26.51
C ALA A 187 7.49 24.74 -26.28
N ALA A 188 7.43 23.58 -25.61
CA ALA A 188 6.19 22.83 -25.42
C ALA A 188 5.23 23.53 -24.43
N GLU A 189 3.99 23.74 -24.87
CA GLU A 189 2.94 24.31 -24.02
C GLU A 189 2.15 23.20 -23.33
N TRP A 190 2.31 23.11 -22.02
CA TRP A 190 1.51 22.23 -21.17
C TRP A 190 0.15 22.87 -20.89
N PRO A 191 -0.96 22.11 -20.94
CA PRO A 191 -2.28 22.66 -20.64
C PRO A 191 -2.34 23.20 -19.20
N PRO A 192 -3.25 24.15 -18.90
CA PRO A 192 -3.48 24.61 -17.54
C PRO A 192 -4.13 23.49 -16.71
N TYR A 193 -3.62 23.23 -15.51
CA TYR A 193 -4.13 22.20 -14.61
C TYR A 193 -4.86 22.84 -13.43
N ALA A 194 -6.10 22.40 -13.18
CA ALA A 194 -6.84 22.72 -11.98
C ALA A 194 -6.65 21.59 -10.96
N GLY A 195 -5.76 21.80 -9.99
CA GLY A 195 -5.52 20.87 -8.87
C GLY A 195 -4.03 20.69 -8.57
N GLY A 196 -3.68 20.64 -7.29
CA GLY A 196 -2.31 20.28 -6.90
C GLY A 196 -1.84 20.65 -5.50
N ASP A 197 -2.69 20.58 -4.46
CA ASP A 197 -2.24 20.71 -3.06
C ASP A 197 -2.41 19.41 -2.27
N ALA A 198 -2.60 18.28 -2.95
CA ALA A 198 -2.71 16.99 -2.26
C ALA A 198 -1.36 16.65 -1.59
N PRO A 199 -1.37 16.21 -0.32
CA PRO A 199 -0.16 15.89 0.41
C PRO A 199 0.55 14.71 -0.25
N TRP A 200 1.87 14.80 -0.36
CA TRP A 200 2.68 13.74 -0.94
C TRP A 200 2.95 12.67 0.11
N VAL A 201 2.89 11.41 -0.31
CA VAL A 201 3.06 10.27 0.58
C VAL A 201 4.27 9.47 0.12
N ARG A 202 5.27 9.33 0.97
CA ARG A 202 6.42 8.44 0.72
C ARG A 202 6.12 7.04 1.28
N ARG A 203 6.81 6.03 0.75
CA ARG A 203 6.81 4.65 1.27
C ARG A 203 7.08 4.62 2.78
N GLY A 204 6.48 3.68 3.51
CA GLY A 204 6.77 3.43 4.93
C GLY A 204 6.10 4.38 5.92
N VAL A 205 5.50 5.49 5.47
CA VAL A 205 4.75 6.42 6.35
C VAL A 205 3.54 5.72 6.99
N SER A 206 2.93 4.74 6.32
CA SER A 206 1.83 3.96 6.88
C SER A 206 2.29 2.95 7.92
N ALA A 207 3.49 2.37 7.80
CA ALA A 207 4.06 1.50 8.83
C ALA A 207 4.30 2.28 10.13
N GLU A 208 4.82 3.51 10.06
CA GLU A 208 4.89 4.42 11.22
C GLU A 208 3.50 4.75 11.77
N ARG A 209 2.48 4.97 10.92
CA ARG A 209 1.10 5.23 11.37
C ARG A 209 0.42 4.03 12.02
N GLN A 210 0.71 2.80 11.60
CA GLN A 210 0.22 1.58 12.24
C GLN A 210 0.73 1.49 13.69
N HIS A 211 1.97 1.93 13.95
CA HIS A 211 2.52 2.05 15.31
C HIS A 211 1.90 3.20 16.13
N HIS A 212 1.23 4.18 15.48
CA HIS A 212 0.66 5.38 16.11
C HIS A 212 -0.87 5.47 16.06
N PHE A 213 -1.58 4.35 15.83
CA PHE A 213 -3.03 4.34 15.63
C PHE A 213 -3.83 4.85 16.86
N LEU A 214 -3.43 4.45 18.08
CA LEU A 214 -4.06 4.93 19.32
C LEU A 214 -3.74 6.40 19.62
N ALA A 215 -2.62 6.92 19.14
CA ALA A 215 -2.24 8.31 19.35
C ALA A 215 -3.18 9.28 18.59
N ARG A 216 -3.76 8.85 17.46
CA ARG A 216 -4.72 9.64 16.68
C ARG A 216 -6.11 9.72 17.33
N ILE A 217 -6.46 8.76 18.19
CA ILE A 217 -7.67 8.81 19.03
C ILE A 217 -7.58 9.94 20.06
N LEU A 218 -6.36 10.29 20.50
CA LEU A 218 -6.11 11.28 21.55
C LEU A 218 -6.49 12.71 21.15
N ASP A 219 -6.62 13.01 19.84
CA ASP A 219 -6.81 14.38 19.36
C ASP A 219 -8.28 14.78 19.14
N ARG A 220 -9.26 13.85 19.24
CA ARG A 220 -10.59 14.12 18.66
C ARG A 220 -11.87 13.78 19.43
N VAL A 221 -11.88 13.40 20.72
CA VAL A 221 -13.17 13.02 21.36
C VAL A 221 -13.40 13.55 22.80
N PRO A 222 -14.55 14.22 23.09
CA PRO A 222 -15.00 14.65 24.42
C PRO A 222 -15.70 13.56 25.28
N GLN A 223 -16.09 13.91 26.52
CA GLN A 223 -16.49 13.00 27.62
C GLN A 223 -17.86 12.28 27.54
N ALA A 224 -17.79 10.98 27.87
CA ALA A 224 -18.75 10.03 28.50
C ALA A 224 -19.93 9.43 27.70
N ALA A 225 -20.03 8.08 27.67
CA ALA A 225 -21.14 7.32 27.04
C ALA A 225 -21.54 6.02 27.80
N GLN A 226 -22.63 5.35 27.37
CA GLN A 226 -23.48 4.37 28.12
C GLN A 226 -23.30 2.86 27.73
N PRO A 227 -23.78 1.89 28.55
CA PRO A 227 -23.46 0.44 28.44
C PRO A 227 -23.88 -0.30 27.14
N VAL A 228 -24.88 0.17 26.39
CA VAL A 228 -25.36 -0.52 25.16
C VAL A 228 -24.39 -0.37 23.98
N GLN A 229 -23.51 0.63 24.03
CA GLN A 229 -22.55 0.95 22.96
C GLN A 229 -21.35 -0.02 22.96
N ALA A 230 -21.02 -0.62 24.11
CA ALA A 230 -19.91 -1.56 24.27
C ALA A 230 -20.04 -2.82 23.41
N THR A 231 -21.26 -3.36 23.27
CA THR A 231 -21.51 -4.65 22.59
C THR A 231 -21.24 -4.58 21.08
N THR A 232 -21.51 -3.44 20.45
CA THR A 232 -21.24 -3.22 19.02
C THR A 232 -19.75 -3.09 18.73
N TYR A 233 -19.02 -2.41 19.61
CA TYR A 233 -17.56 -2.30 19.54
C TYR A 233 -16.89 -3.68 19.69
N LEU A 234 -17.28 -4.44 20.72
CA LEU A 234 -16.73 -5.78 20.98
C LEU A 234 -17.06 -6.77 19.85
N ALA A 235 -18.22 -6.66 19.21
CA ALA A 235 -18.57 -7.51 18.07
C ALA A 235 -17.69 -7.25 16.84
N LEU A 236 -17.33 -5.98 16.57
CA LEU A 236 -16.36 -5.66 15.52
C LEU A 236 -14.95 -6.13 15.92
N LEU A 237 -14.57 -5.94 17.18
CA LEU A 237 -13.28 -6.39 17.71
C LEU A 237 -13.10 -7.91 17.57
N ASP A 238 -14.14 -8.69 17.85
CA ASP A 238 -14.17 -10.14 17.65
C ASP A 238 -13.95 -10.54 16.18
N GLN A 239 -14.51 -9.77 15.24
CA GLN A 239 -14.32 -10.03 13.81
C GLN A 239 -12.92 -9.69 13.34
N VAL A 240 -12.35 -8.60 13.86
CA VAL A 240 -11.01 -8.13 13.53
C VAL A 240 -9.94 -9.07 14.08
N LEU A 241 -10.10 -9.58 15.30
CA LEU A 241 -9.10 -10.43 15.94
C LEU A 241 -9.10 -11.89 15.47
N LEU A 242 -9.93 -12.24 14.48
CA LEU A 242 -10.04 -13.61 13.95
C LEU A 242 -8.73 -14.18 13.41
N ASP A 243 -7.85 -13.32 12.90
CA ASP A 243 -6.58 -13.73 12.33
C ASP A 243 -5.38 -13.40 13.23
N HIS A 244 -5.61 -12.92 14.46
CA HIS A 244 -4.59 -12.38 15.37
C HIS A 244 -3.71 -11.32 14.70
N HIS A 245 -4.28 -10.58 13.75
CA HIS A 245 -3.68 -9.44 13.11
C HIS A 245 -4.73 -8.31 13.09
N ILE A 246 -4.30 -7.05 13.11
CA ILE A 246 -5.20 -5.92 12.92
C ILE A 246 -4.67 -5.15 11.72
N SER A 247 -5.35 -5.28 10.58
CA SER A 247 -5.00 -4.50 9.40
C SER A 247 -5.23 -3.00 9.64
N ALA A 248 -4.63 -2.15 8.81
CA ALA A 248 -4.86 -0.71 8.92
C ALA A 248 -6.35 -0.35 8.73
N SER A 249 -7.08 -1.06 7.85
CA SER A 249 -8.54 -0.87 7.75
C SER A 249 -9.28 -1.15 9.04
N GLU A 250 -8.90 -2.22 9.70
CA GLU A 250 -9.64 -2.72 10.85
C GLU A 250 -9.38 -1.83 12.06
N ALA A 251 -8.14 -1.35 12.20
CA ALA A 251 -7.80 -0.29 13.13
C ALA A 251 -8.63 0.97 12.88
N ASP A 252 -8.69 1.48 11.63
CA ASP A 252 -9.50 2.66 11.29
C ASP A 252 -11.00 2.42 11.57
N ALA A 253 -11.53 1.24 11.21
CA ALA A 253 -12.94 0.90 11.44
C ALA A 253 -13.27 0.83 12.95
N LEU A 254 -12.36 0.30 13.77
CA LEU A 254 -12.49 0.30 15.23
C LEU A 254 -12.45 1.72 15.80
N VAL A 255 -11.60 2.60 15.25
CA VAL A 255 -11.50 4.02 15.64
C VAL A 255 -12.77 4.78 15.27
N ASP A 256 -13.23 4.66 14.02
CA ASP A 256 -14.44 5.33 13.53
C ASP A 256 -15.67 4.87 14.33
N LEU A 257 -15.75 3.57 14.62
CA LEU A 257 -16.82 3.02 15.45
C LEU A 257 -16.74 3.52 16.89
N ALA A 258 -15.56 3.48 17.53
CA ALA A 258 -15.39 3.99 18.89
C ALA A 258 -15.73 5.49 19.00
N THR A 259 -15.35 6.28 17.99
CA THR A 259 -15.68 7.70 17.87
C THR A 259 -17.18 7.91 17.72
N THR A 260 -17.83 7.14 16.83
CA THR A 260 -19.28 7.19 16.61
C THR A 260 -20.07 6.82 17.87
N LEU A 261 -19.55 5.87 18.65
CA LEU A 261 -20.15 5.40 19.90
C LEU A 261 -19.84 6.32 21.10
N GLY A 262 -18.92 7.28 20.96
CA GLY A 262 -18.52 8.20 22.03
C GLY A 262 -17.71 7.55 23.16
N LEU A 263 -17.00 6.44 22.89
CA LEU A 263 -16.22 5.73 23.90
C LEU A 263 -14.95 6.52 24.26
N CYS A 264 -14.73 6.73 25.56
CA CYS A 264 -13.50 7.34 26.06
C CYS A 264 -12.39 6.30 26.32
N ARG A 265 -11.14 6.77 26.52
CA ARG A 265 -9.97 5.89 26.73
C ARG A 265 -10.16 4.92 27.90
N ALA A 266 -10.62 5.41 29.05
CA ALA A 266 -10.83 4.55 30.21
C ALA A 266 -11.88 3.47 29.96
N GLU A 267 -12.86 3.74 29.09
CA GLU A 267 -13.87 2.78 28.69
C GLU A 267 -13.31 1.77 27.69
N LEU A 268 -12.55 2.21 26.68
CA LEU A 268 -11.85 1.35 25.74
C LEU A 268 -10.86 0.40 26.44
N ASP A 269 -10.01 0.92 27.32
CA ASP A 269 -9.05 0.13 28.10
C ASP A 269 -9.77 -0.89 29.00
N ARG A 270 -10.96 -0.55 29.50
CA ARG A 270 -11.81 -1.47 30.28
C ARG A 270 -12.42 -2.54 29.36
N LEU A 271 -12.94 -2.17 28.20
CA LEU A 271 -13.52 -3.11 27.23
C LEU A 271 -12.48 -4.11 26.71
N HIS A 272 -11.25 -3.66 26.44
CA HIS A 272 -10.16 -4.53 26.04
C HIS A 272 -9.76 -5.50 27.15
N ARG A 273 -9.71 -5.06 28.41
CA ARG A 273 -9.49 -5.94 29.57
C ARG A 273 -10.63 -6.93 29.77
N ASP A 274 -11.88 -6.47 29.71
CA ASP A 274 -13.07 -7.32 29.82
C ASP A 274 -13.11 -8.38 28.69
N TYR A 275 -12.67 -7.99 27.49
CA TYR A 275 -12.53 -8.88 26.34
C TYR A 275 -11.45 -9.94 26.57
N LEU A 276 -10.23 -9.53 26.97
CA LEU A 276 -9.14 -10.46 27.28
C LEU A 276 -9.53 -11.42 28.41
N LEU A 277 -10.24 -10.93 29.43
CA LEU A 277 -10.77 -11.76 30.52
C LEU A 277 -11.77 -12.81 30.00
N THR A 278 -12.61 -12.45 29.03
CA THR A 278 -13.54 -13.39 28.40
C THR A 278 -12.79 -14.48 27.62
N LEU A 279 -11.71 -14.13 26.92
CA LEU A 279 -10.86 -15.11 26.24
C LEU A 279 -10.13 -16.02 27.24
N ALA A 280 -9.60 -15.47 28.33
CA ALA A 280 -8.97 -16.23 29.41
C ALA A 280 -9.96 -17.21 30.08
N GLN A 281 -11.22 -16.81 30.30
CA GLN A 281 -12.30 -17.68 30.77
C GLN A 281 -12.58 -18.86 29.83
N ALA A 282 -12.54 -18.63 28.52
CA ALA A 282 -12.70 -19.71 27.56
C ALA A 282 -11.49 -20.68 27.58
N ALA A 283 -10.27 -20.15 27.67
CA ALA A 283 -9.06 -20.96 27.75
C ALA A 283 -8.95 -21.77 29.05
N LEU A 284 -9.47 -21.27 30.17
CA LEU A 284 -9.47 -21.99 31.45
C LEU A 284 -10.70 -22.91 31.63
N ALA A 285 -11.55 -23.06 30.61
CA ALA A 285 -12.82 -23.77 30.75
C ALA A 285 -12.66 -25.27 31.04
N ASP A 286 -11.56 -25.88 30.60
CA ASP A 286 -11.20 -27.27 30.86
C ASP A 286 -10.27 -27.44 32.09
N GLY A 287 -9.95 -26.34 32.77
CA GLY A 287 -9.10 -26.28 33.95
C GLY A 287 -7.59 -26.25 33.67
N VAL A 288 -7.15 -26.19 32.41
CA VAL A 288 -5.72 -26.14 32.04
C VAL A 288 -5.50 -25.19 30.87
N VAL A 289 -4.67 -24.15 31.04
CA VAL A 289 -4.24 -23.31 29.90
C VAL A 289 -2.99 -23.90 29.27
N THR A 290 -3.06 -24.25 27.99
CA THR A 290 -1.93 -24.75 27.21
C THR A 290 -0.94 -23.63 26.86
N SER A 291 0.28 -24.00 26.46
CA SER A 291 1.28 -23.02 25.98
C SER A 291 0.83 -22.28 24.73
N GLU A 292 0.02 -22.91 23.87
CA GLU A 292 -0.52 -22.30 22.65
C GLU A 292 -1.60 -21.26 23.00
N GLU A 293 -2.56 -21.60 23.87
CA GLU A 293 -3.59 -20.67 24.33
C GLU A 293 -3.00 -19.48 25.10
N ARG A 294 -1.96 -19.73 25.91
CA ARG A 294 -1.24 -18.64 26.58
C ARG A 294 -0.58 -17.71 25.57
N HIS A 295 0.08 -18.26 24.56
CA HIS A 295 0.72 -17.46 23.52
C HIS A 295 -0.30 -16.63 22.73
N GLU A 296 -1.47 -17.20 22.44
CA GLU A 296 -2.58 -16.51 21.78
C GLU A 296 -3.12 -15.33 22.61
N LEU A 297 -3.31 -15.53 23.92
CA LEU A 297 -3.73 -14.44 24.82
C LEU A 297 -2.69 -13.31 24.90
N ASP A 298 -1.39 -13.65 24.93
CA ASP A 298 -0.30 -12.66 24.94
C ASP A 298 -0.24 -11.85 23.63
N LEU A 299 -0.47 -12.51 22.49
CA LEU A 299 -0.57 -11.83 21.18
C LEU A 299 -1.74 -10.85 21.16
N ILE A 300 -2.92 -11.29 21.60
CA ILE A 300 -4.13 -10.45 21.64
C ILE A 300 -3.95 -9.28 22.62
N ALA A 301 -3.35 -9.51 23.79
CA ALA A 301 -3.02 -8.45 24.74
C ALA A 301 -2.09 -7.39 24.12
N GLY A 302 -1.08 -7.83 23.35
CA GLY A 302 -0.18 -6.96 22.61
C GLY A 302 -0.89 -6.13 21.53
N LEU A 303 -1.76 -6.74 20.74
CA LEU A 303 -2.56 -6.06 19.72
C LEU A 303 -3.49 -4.99 20.33
N LEU A 304 -4.07 -5.29 21.49
CA LEU A 304 -4.92 -4.38 22.26
C LEU A 304 -4.12 -3.34 23.08
N HIS A 305 -2.78 -3.35 23.02
CA HIS A 305 -1.89 -2.46 23.78
C HIS A 305 -2.12 -2.52 25.31
N LEU A 306 -2.50 -3.70 25.81
CA LEU A 306 -2.59 -3.98 27.23
C LEU A 306 -1.18 -4.18 27.82
N PRO A 307 -0.97 -3.89 29.13
CA PRO A 307 0.33 -4.12 29.76
C PRO A 307 0.73 -5.60 29.67
N ALA A 308 2.03 -5.88 29.68
CA ALA A 308 2.55 -7.25 29.59
C ALA A 308 2.06 -8.17 30.72
N SER A 309 1.57 -7.61 31.84
CA SER A 309 0.94 -8.35 32.94
C SER A 309 -0.53 -8.70 32.71
N ALA A 310 -1.19 -8.14 31.68
CA ALA A 310 -2.63 -8.25 31.50
C ALA A 310 -3.12 -9.69 31.31
N THR A 311 -2.34 -10.54 30.61
CA THR A 311 -2.67 -11.96 30.45
C THR A 311 -2.61 -12.70 31.78
N ASP A 312 -1.56 -12.47 32.58
CA ASP A 312 -1.42 -13.09 33.90
C ASP A 312 -2.52 -12.63 34.86
N GLU A 313 -2.86 -11.35 34.83
CA GLU A 313 -3.96 -10.76 35.59
C GLU A 313 -5.31 -11.39 35.20
N ALA A 314 -5.59 -11.51 33.89
CA ALA A 314 -6.83 -12.09 33.38
C ALA A 314 -6.96 -13.59 33.71
N LEU A 315 -5.89 -14.37 33.58
CA LEU A 315 -5.88 -15.79 33.94
C LEU A 315 -6.07 -16.00 35.45
N THR A 316 -5.43 -15.15 36.28
CA THR A 316 -5.58 -15.19 37.74
C THR A 316 -7.02 -14.83 38.16
N GLU A 317 -7.58 -13.77 37.58
CA GLU A 317 -8.97 -13.35 37.85
C GLU A 317 -9.98 -14.43 37.41
N THR A 318 -9.75 -15.03 36.24
CA THR A 318 -10.58 -16.12 35.71
C THR A 318 -10.60 -17.34 36.63
N ALA A 319 -9.45 -17.76 37.15
CA ALA A 319 -9.36 -18.88 38.09
C ALA A 319 -10.21 -18.68 39.35
N THR A 320 -10.61 -17.44 39.65
CA THR A 320 -11.45 -17.07 40.80
C THR A 320 -12.94 -16.88 40.47
N ARG A 321 -13.37 -16.93 39.20
CA ARG A 321 -14.77 -16.66 38.76
C ARG A 321 -15.36 -17.79 37.92
N THR A 322 -16.64 -18.12 38.17
CA THR A 322 -17.42 -19.08 37.38
C THR A 322 -17.84 -18.48 36.02
N PRO A 323 -17.83 -19.23 34.89
CA PRO A 323 -17.86 -18.63 33.56
C PRO A 323 -19.27 -18.21 33.09
N SER A 324 -19.33 -17.11 32.35
CA SER A 324 -20.48 -16.70 31.53
C SER A 324 -20.00 -16.47 30.10
N ALA A 325 -20.46 -17.29 29.16
CA ALA A 325 -19.99 -17.28 27.77
C ALA A 325 -20.72 -16.22 26.93
N SER A 326 -19.95 -15.40 26.22
CA SER A 326 -20.42 -14.60 25.07
C SER A 326 -20.08 -15.32 23.76
N PRO A 327 -20.87 -15.15 22.67
CA PRO A 327 -20.70 -15.93 21.45
C PRO A 327 -19.56 -15.39 20.56
N ARG A 328 -18.53 -16.22 20.31
CA ARG A 328 -17.46 -16.00 19.32
C ARG A 328 -17.95 -16.20 17.87
N PHE A 329 -17.29 -15.57 16.90
CA PHE A 329 -17.51 -15.81 15.47
C PHE A 329 -17.02 -17.21 15.08
N ALA A 330 -17.83 -17.97 14.33
CA ALA A 330 -17.49 -19.31 13.86
C ALA A 330 -18.06 -19.58 12.46
N LEU A 331 -17.26 -20.21 11.60
CA LEU A 331 -17.70 -20.72 10.30
C LEU A 331 -18.41 -22.06 10.44
N ARG A 332 -19.36 -22.32 9.54
CA ARG A 332 -20.13 -23.58 9.48
C ARG A 332 -19.93 -24.27 8.16
N GLU A 333 -20.07 -25.58 8.15
CA GLU A 333 -20.08 -26.37 6.92
C GLU A 333 -21.15 -25.82 5.94
N GLY A 334 -20.76 -25.64 4.68
CA GLY A 334 -21.59 -25.03 3.64
C GLY A 334 -21.50 -23.51 3.55
N ASP A 335 -20.78 -22.82 4.45
CA ASP A 335 -20.58 -21.38 4.36
C ASP A 335 -19.80 -20.99 3.10
N LEU A 336 -20.21 -19.87 2.50
CA LEU A 336 -19.60 -19.35 1.27
C LEU A 336 -18.35 -18.53 1.59
N VAL A 337 -17.24 -18.88 0.96
CA VAL A 337 -15.95 -18.17 1.08
C VAL A 337 -15.47 -17.66 -0.26
N VAL A 338 -14.74 -16.54 -0.29
CA VAL A 338 -14.25 -15.94 -1.55
C VAL A 338 -12.76 -15.65 -1.47
N PHE A 339 -11.99 -16.06 -2.47
CA PHE A 339 -10.56 -15.75 -2.59
C PHE A 339 -10.32 -14.53 -3.50
N THR A 340 -9.42 -13.63 -3.10
CA THR A 340 -9.05 -12.42 -3.86
C THR A 340 -7.55 -12.08 -3.75
N GLY A 341 -6.98 -11.43 -4.77
CA GLY A 341 -5.54 -11.18 -4.88
C GLY A 341 -4.74 -12.34 -5.48
N GLU A 342 -3.43 -12.11 -5.67
CA GLU A 342 -2.44 -13.09 -6.13
C GLU A 342 -1.81 -13.78 -4.91
N MET A 343 -2.10 -15.07 -4.71
CA MET A 343 -1.64 -15.86 -3.56
C MET A 343 -0.41 -16.70 -3.93
N THR A 344 0.46 -16.97 -2.94
CA THR A 344 1.71 -17.72 -3.11
C THR A 344 1.51 -19.15 -3.63
N GLU A 345 0.55 -19.85 -3.04
CA GLU A 345 0.05 -21.14 -3.53
C GLU A 345 -1.20 -20.82 -4.36
N GLY A 346 -1.22 -21.16 -5.66
CA GLY A 346 -2.24 -20.67 -6.60
C GLY A 346 -3.69 -20.86 -6.13
N ARG A 347 -4.62 -20.01 -6.63
CA ARG A 347 -6.04 -19.97 -6.19
C ARG A 347 -6.71 -21.34 -6.14
N GLU A 348 -6.46 -22.21 -7.11
CA GLU A 348 -7.05 -23.55 -7.18
C GLU A 348 -6.70 -24.41 -5.97
N THR A 349 -5.47 -24.31 -5.47
CA THR A 349 -5.02 -25.02 -4.26
C THR A 349 -5.82 -24.58 -3.03
N TRP A 350 -6.02 -23.28 -2.85
CA TRP A 350 -6.81 -22.74 -1.74
C TRP A 350 -8.29 -23.08 -1.83
N GLU A 351 -8.87 -23.03 -3.03
CA GLU A 351 -10.27 -23.45 -3.21
C GLU A 351 -10.46 -24.94 -2.90
N ASN A 352 -9.48 -25.78 -3.24
CA ASN A 352 -9.53 -27.21 -2.90
C ASN A 352 -9.40 -27.44 -1.40
N ARG A 353 -8.53 -26.71 -0.69
CA ARG A 353 -8.45 -26.75 0.79
C ARG A 353 -9.77 -26.36 1.44
N ALA A 354 -10.40 -25.28 0.97
CA ALA A 354 -11.70 -24.85 1.45
C ALA A 354 -12.80 -25.90 1.24
N ARG A 355 -12.84 -26.54 0.06
CA ARG A 355 -13.79 -27.63 -0.24
C ARG A 355 -13.57 -28.84 0.68
N GLN A 356 -12.31 -29.18 0.96
CA GLN A 356 -11.98 -30.29 1.87
C GLN A 356 -12.44 -30.04 3.31
N ALA A 357 -12.44 -28.78 3.75
CA ALA A 357 -12.99 -28.37 5.05
C ALA A 357 -14.52 -28.11 5.03
N GLY A 358 -15.20 -28.45 3.93
CA GLY A 358 -16.66 -28.34 3.84
C GLY A 358 -17.19 -26.93 3.55
N TYR A 359 -16.32 -25.97 3.20
CA TYR A 359 -16.73 -24.63 2.76
C TYR A 359 -16.96 -24.59 1.24
N VAL A 360 -17.72 -23.60 0.78
CA VAL A 360 -18.08 -23.45 -0.64
C VAL A 360 -17.35 -22.24 -1.23
N PRO A 361 -16.26 -22.43 -2.01
CA PRO A 361 -15.63 -21.33 -2.72
C PRO A 361 -16.58 -20.72 -3.73
N HIS A 362 -16.72 -19.41 -3.68
CA HIS A 362 -17.58 -18.65 -4.56
C HIS A 362 -16.77 -17.60 -5.34
N ALA A 363 -17.11 -17.39 -6.61
CA ALA A 363 -16.35 -16.49 -7.47
C ALA A 363 -16.53 -15.01 -7.11
N ASN A 364 -17.69 -14.65 -6.57
CA ASN A 364 -18.11 -13.26 -6.33
C ASN A 364 -18.49 -13.01 -4.87
N VAL A 365 -18.18 -11.82 -4.36
CA VAL A 365 -18.66 -11.40 -3.03
C VAL A 365 -20.15 -11.06 -3.10
N THR A 366 -20.95 -11.74 -2.28
CA THR A 366 -22.39 -11.52 -2.11
C THR A 366 -22.70 -11.39 -0.61
N LYS A 367 -23.90 -10.90 -0.24
CA LYS A 367 -24.31 -10.82 1.18
C LYS A 367 -24.40 -12.18 1.90
N LYS A 368 -24.35 -13.29 1.16
CA LYS A 368 -24.34 -14.66 1.71
C LYS A 368 -22.93 -15.18 2.00
N VAL A 369 -21.90 -14.49 1.50
CA VAL A 369 -20.50 -14.84 1.78
C VAL A 369 -20.20 -14.52 3.24
N ARG A 370 -19.57 -15.47 3.93
CA ARG A 370 -19.23 -15.38 5.35
C ARG A 370 -17.81 -14.97 5.62
N LEU A 371 -16.90 -15.23 4.67
CA LEU A 371 -15.48 -14.89 4.81
C LEU A 371 -14.88 -14.58 3.44
N VAL A 372 -14.01 -13.59 3.37
CA VAL A 372 -13.15 -13.32 2.22
C VAL A 372 -11.71 -13.58 2.61
N ILE A 373 -10.99 -14.35 1.79
CA ILE A 373 -9.57 -14.63 1.97
C ILE A 373 -8.82 -13.79 0.93
N ALA A 374 -8.00 -12.85 1.38
CA ALA A 374 -7.26 -11.94 0.53
C ALA A 374 -5.75 -12.11 0.71
N ALA A 375 -4.99 -12.13 -0.39
CA ALA A 375 -3.52 -12.14 -0.31
C ALA A 375 -2.96 -10.93 0.47
N ASP A 376 -3.67 -9.80 0.41
CA ASP A 376 -3.45 -8.62 1.24
C ASP A 376 -4.83 -8.20 1.80
N PRO A 377 -5.04 -8.21 3.13
CA PRO A 377 -6.31 -7.85 3.76
C PRO A 377 -6.67 -6.37 3.55
N ASP A 378 -5.69 -5.51 3.27
CA ASP A 378 -5.86 -4.09 2.95
C ASP A 378 -6.15 -3.86 1.45
N SER A 379 -6.14 -4.90 0.59
CA SER A 379 -6.36 -4.79 -0.86
C SER A 379 -7.55 -3.88 -1.24
N LEU A 380 -7.35 -3.06 -2.28
CA LEU A 380 -8.38 -2.19 -2.87
C LEU A 380 -9.11 -2.85 -4.05
N SER A 381 -9.01 -4.17 -4.20
CA SER A 381 -9.73 -4.92 -5.24
C SER A 381 -11.25 -4.75 -5.12
N GLY A 382 -11.98 -4.91 -6.23
CA GLY A 382 -13.45 -4.79 -6.24
C GLY A 382 -14.14 -5.79 -5.30
N LYS A 383 -13.55 -6.97 -5.08
CA LYS A 383 -14.03 -7.98 -4.13
C LYS A 383 -13.82 -7.52 -2.68
N ALA A 384 -12.62 -7.04 -2.33
CA ALA A 384 -12.33 -6.54 -0.98
C ALA A 384 -13.21 -5.32 -0.63
N ARG A 385 -13.37 -4.37 -1.56
CA ARG A 385 -14.28 -3.21 -1.39
C ARG A 385 -15.72 -3.66 -1.12
N LYS A 386 -16.21 -4.66 -1.86
CA LYS A 386 -17.57 -5.20 -1.69
C LYS A 386 -17.75 -5.97 -0.38
N ALA A 387 -16.71 -6.67 0.08
CA ALA A 387 -16.71 -7.37 1.36
C ALA A 387 -16.83 -6.39 2.53
N ARG A 388 -15.99 -5.34 2.54
CA ARG A 388 -16.06 -4.25 3.53
C ARG A 388 -17.44 -3.58 3.53
N ALA A 389 -17.99 -3.28 2.37
CA ALA A 389 -19.33 -2.68 2.24
C ALA A 389 -20.46 -3.57 2.80
N TYR A 390 -20.25 -4.88 2.89
CA TYR A 390 -21.22 -5.84 3.46
C TYR A 390 -20.90 -6.26 4.89
N GLY A 391 -19.82 -5.73 5.49
CA GLY A 391 -19.36 -6.16 6.82
C GLY A 391 -18.90 -7.62 6.86
N ILE A 392 -18.39 -8.14 5.74
CA ILE A 392 -17.86 -9.50 5.65
C ILE A 392 -16.38 -9.46 6.05
N PRO A 393 -15.94 -10.28 7.02
CA PRO A 393 -14.54 -10.34 7.44
C PRO A 393 -13.60 -10.68 6.27
N ILE A 394 -12.43 -10.06 6.26
CA ILE A 394 -11.36 -10.31 5.28
C ILE A 394 -10.15 -10.81 6.04
N VAL A 395 -9.65 -12.00 5.73
CA VAL A 395 -8.50 -12.61 6.40
C VAL A 395 -7.40 -12.99 5.42
N THR A 396 -6.20 -13.21 5.94
CA THR A 396 -5.05 -13.72 5.17
C THR A 396 -5.16 -15.23 4.89
N PRO A 397 -4.45 -15.78 3.89
CA PRO A 397 -4.41 -17.23 3.66
C PRO A 397 -3.84 -18.02 4.85
N GLU A 398 -2.88 -17.46 5.58
CA GLU A 398 -2.30 -18.04 6.79
C GLU A 398 -3.36 -18.18 7.89
N ALA A 399 -4.18 -17.14 8.07
CA ALA A 399 -5.30 -17.17 9.01
C ALA A 399 -6.41 -18.12 8.59
N PHE A 400 -6.72 -18.16 7.29
CA PHE A 400 -7.66 -19.15 6.77
C PHE A 400 -7.19 -20.57 7.04
N THR A 401 -5.88 -20.85 6.94
CA THR A 401 -5.32 -22.18 7.25
C THR A 401 -5.56 -22.58 8.70
N ARG A 402 -5.48 -21.64 9.64
CA ARG A 402 -5.79 -21.89 11.06
C ARG A 402 -7.26 -22.23 11.29
N LEU A 403 -8.17 -21.67 10.49
CA LEU A 403 -9.60 -21.99 10.54
C LEU A 403 -9.95 -23.36 9.93
N LEU A 404 -9.01 -24.05 9.28
CA LEU A 404 -9.22 -25.40 8.71
C LEU A 404 -8.86 -26.53 9.69
N ILE A 405 -8.26 -26.19 10.84
CA ILE A 405 -7.89 -27.11 11.94
C ILE A 405 -9.08 -27.18 12.90
#